data_AF-A0AAE7JD02-F1
#
_entry.id   AF-A0AAE7JD02-F1
#
_cell.length_a   1.000
_cell.length_b   1.000
_cell.length_c   1.000
_cell.angle_alpha   90.00
_cell.angle_beta   90.00
_cell.angle_gamma   90.00
#
_symmetry.space_group_name_H-M   'P 1'
#
loop_
_entity.id
_entity.type
_entity.pdbx_description
1 polymer ?
#
loop_
_entity_poly.entity_id
_entity_poly.type
_entity_poly.pdbx_seq_one_letter_code
_entity_poly.pdbx_strand_id
1 'polypeptide(L)' 'MRRLPRYGFHGHTEKLNGRLAMLGFIALVAVEFKLGHGLLIW' A
#
# COMPACT_ATOMS: atom_id res chain seq x y z
N MET A 1 8.99 -17.76 27.34
CA MET A 1 9.08 -17.53 25.87
C MET A 1 7.70 -17.18 25.34
N ARG A 2 7.45 -15.92 24.96
CA ARG A 2 6.15 -15.51 24.39
C ARG A 2 6.04 -16.11 22.99
N ARG A 3 5.13 -17.07 22.78
CA ARG A 3 4.82 -17.57 21.43
C ARG A 3 4.13 -16.45 20.66
N LEU A 4 4.70 -16.00 19.54
CA LEU A 4 4.00 -15.09 18.64
C LEU A 4 2.82 -15.84 17.99
N PRO A 5 1.66 -15.19 17.83
CA PRO A 5 0.47 -15.80 17.25
C PRO A 5 0.73 -16.21 15.79
N ARG A 6 0.25 -17.41 15.43
CA ARG A 6 0.46 -18.08 14.14
C ARG A 6 -0.16 -17.31 12.95
N TYR A 7 -1.05 -16.36 13.24
CA TYR A 7 -1.67 -15.41 12.31
C TYR A 7 -1.75 -14.04 12.98
N GLY A 8 -1.44 -12.97 12.22
CA GLY A 8 -1.38 -11.59 12.71
C GLY A 8 -0.41 -10.75 11.88
N PHE A 9 -0.34 -9.44 12.16
CA PHE A 9 0.63 -8.53 11.55
C PHE A 9 2.06 -9.01 11.86
N HIS A 10 2.65 -9.76 10.93
CA HIS A 10 4.03 -10.18 10.99
C HIS A 10 4.87 -9.04 10.40
N GLY A 11 5.97 -8.67 11.08
CA GLY A 11 6.81 -7.55 10.66
C GLY A 11 7.36 -7.64 9.23
N HIS A 12 7.43 -8.83 8.64
CA HIS A 12 7.74 -9.00 7.21
C HIS A 12 6.54 -8.63 6.31
N THR A 13 5.36 -9.15 6.62
CA THR A 13 4.10 -8.86 5.91
C THR A 13 3.73 -7.39 5.99
N GLU A 14 3.95 -6.73 7.14
CA GLU A 14 3.72 -5.29 7.30
C GLU A 14 4.65 -4.46 6.40
N LYS A 15 5.94 -4.82 6.31
CA LYS A 15 6.90 -4.15 5.43
C LYS A 15 6.57 -4.36 3.96
N LEU A 16 6.12 -5.56 3.57
CA LEU A 16 5.67 -5.83 2.20
C LEU A 16 4.41 -5.03 1.87
N ASN A 17 3.40 -5.05 2.73
CA ASN A 17 2.17 -4.29 2.54
C ASN A 17 2.44 -2.77 2.51
N GLY A 18 3.31 -2.26 3.37
CA GLY A 18 3.72 -0.85 3.37
C GLY A 18 4.39 -0.43 2.06
N ARG A 19 5.26 -1.28 1.49
CA ARG A 19 5.89 -1.01 0.19
C ARG A 19 4.89 -1.03 -0.96
N LEU A 20 3.98 -2.01 -0.96
CA LEU A 20 2.91 -2.09 -1.95
C LEU A 20 1.99 -0.86 -1.89
N ALA A 21 1.69 -0.37 -0.69
CA ALA A 21 0.89 0.85 -0.50
C ALA A 21 1.61 2.10 -1.07
N MET A 22 2.91 2.26 -0.81
CA MET A 22 3.69 3.36 -1.38
C MET A 22 3.70 3.31 -2.92
N LEU A 23 3.91 2.12 -3.50
CA LEU A 23 3.87 1.94 -4.95
C LEU A 23 2.47 2.21 -5.52
N GLY A 24 1.42 1.75 -4.85
CA GLY A 24 0.03 2.00 -5.23
C GLY A 24 -0.32 3.48 -5.23
N PHE A 25 0.17 4.24 -4.25
CA PHE A 25 -0.03 5.69 -4.19
C PHE A 25 0.69 6.43 -5.34
N ILE A 26 1.94 6.07 -5.63
CA ILE A 26 2.68 6.65 -6.76
C ILE A 26 2.03 6.29 -8.09
N ALA A 27 1.61 5.04 -8.26
CA ALA A 27 0.90 4.58 -9.45
C ALA A 27 -0.42 5.34 -9.63
N LEU A 28 -1.16 5.59 -8.54
CA LEU A 28 -2.38 6.40 -8.58
C LEU A 28 -2.08 7.82 -9.10
N VAL A 29 -1.11 8.51 -8.51
CA VAL A 29 -0.70 9.87 -8.97
C VAL A 29 -0.25 9.88 -10.44
N ALA A 30 0.49 8.85 -10.88
CA ALA A 30 0.93 8.75 -12.27
C ALA A 30 -0.24 8.51 -13.24
N VAL A 31 -1.22 7.71 -12.84
CA VAL A 31 -2.46 7.48 -13.60
C VAL A 31 -3.27 8.77 -13.69
N GLU A 32 -3.48 9.48 -12.58
CA GLU A 32 -4.17 10.79 -12.54
C GLU A 32 -3.54 11.78 -13.53
N PHE A 33 -2.21 11.87 -13.52
CA PHE A 33 -1.47 12.75 -14.42
C PHE A 33 -1.62 12.35 -15.90
N LYS A 34 -1.70 11.04 -16.18
CA LYS A 34 -1.86 10.53 -17.56
C LYS A 34 -3.28 10.62 -18.07
N LEU A 35 -4.29 10.43 -17.22
CA LEU A 35 -5.70 10.46 -17.59
C LEU A 35 -6.24 11.90 -17.69
N GLY A 36 -5.60 12.87 -17.04
CA GLY A 36 -6.00 14.29 -17.12
C GLY A 36 -7.32 14.62 -16.41
N HIS A 37 -7.95 13.63 -15.77
CA HIS A 37 -9.16 13.75 -14.97
C HIS A 37 -8.92 13.05 -13.63
N GLY A 38 -9.23 13.72 -12.52
CA GLY A 38 -8.89 13.22 -11.19
C GLY A 38 -9.88 12.17 -10.68
N LEU A 39 -9.41 10.95 -10.43
CA LEU A 39 -10.04 9.96 -9.56
C LEU A 39 -10.13 10.46 -8.10
N LEU A 40 -9.29 11.41 -7.69
CA LEU A 40 -9.38 12.08 -6.38
C LEU A 40 -10.30 13.32 -6.37
N ILE A 41 -10.77 13.75 -7.53
CA ILE A 41 -11.69 14.87 -7.72
C ILE A 41 -13.05 14.31 -8.14
N TRP A 42 -13.82 13.92 -7.14
CA TRP A 42 -15.28 13.91 -7.23
C TRP A 42 -15.85 14.49 -5.93
#